data_AF-A0A6P0U4E7-F1
#
_entry.id   AF-A0A6P0U4E7-F1
#
_cell.length_a   1.000
_cell.length_b   1.000
_cell.length_c   1.000
_cell.angle_alpha   90.00
_cell.angle_beta   90.00
_cell.angle_gamma   90.00
#
_symmetry.space_group_name_H-M   'P 1'
#
loop_
_entity.id
_entity.type
_entity.pdbx_description
1 polymer ?
#
loop_
_entity_poly.entity_id
_entity_poly.type
_entity_poly.pdbx_seq_one_letter_code
_entity_poly.pdbx_strand_id
1 'polypeptide(L)'
;KLGKKNNQQFVNIPHYKLIEMLRYKAQLRGIKVIITEESYTSQSSCLDGDDLPKYGEKKTKFSGKRVTRGLYKTRENKLLNADVNGSFNIIKKVIPDVFDQGIKGLPFNPVAIDPLRTTKLSGF
;
A
#
# COMPACT_ATOMS: atom_id res chain seq x y z
N LYS A 1 14.47 1.23 15.93
CA LYS A 1 14.08 -0.04 16.61
C LYS A 1 12.62 0.08 17.03
N LEU A 2 11.78 -0.92 16.78
CA LEU A 2 10.42 -0.93 17.36
C LEU A 2 10.52 -0.97 18.89
N GLY A 3 9.62 -0.26 19.56
CA GLY A 3 9.58 -0.22 21.03
C GLY A 3 9.10 -1.55 21.64
N LYS A 4 9.56 -1.85 22.85
CA LYS A 4 9.26 -3.09 23.60
C LYS A 4 7.76 -3.43 23.65
N LYS A 5 6.90 -2.43 23.90
CA LYS A 5 5.43 -2.58 23.94
C LYS A 5 4.85 -3.00 22.59
N ASN A 6 5.33 -2.44 21.48
CA ASN A 6 4.86 -2.80 20.14
C ASN A 6 5.27 -4.24 19.81
N ASN A 7 6.53 -4.62 20.06
CA ASN A 7 6.98 -5.99 19.78
C ASN A 7 6.15 -7.04 20.53
N GLN A 8 5.79 -6.79 21.80
CA GLN A 8 4.92 -7.69 22.56
C GLN A 8 3.53 -7.85 21.92
N GLN A 9 2.95 -6.79 21.36
CA GLN A 9 1.68 -6.88 20.65
C GLN A 9 1.80 -7.67 19.34
N PHE A 10 2.89 -7.48 18.59
CA PHE A 10 3.08 -8.14 17.29
C PHE A 10 3.44 -9.63 17.40
N VAL A 11 4.20 -10.03 18.42
CA VAL A 11 4.58 -11.45 18.63
C VAL A 11 3.36 -12.35 18.85
N ASN A 12 2.27 -11.81 19.41
CA ASN A 12 1.06 -12.57 19.68
C ASN A 12 0.12 -12.68 18.45
N ILE A 13 0.41 -12.00 17.34
CA ILE A 13 -0.44 -12.05 16.15
C ILE A 13 -0.12 -13.33 15.36
N PRO A 14 -1.08 -14.26 15.18
CA PRO A 14 -0.84 -15.49 14.46
C PRO A 14 -0.88 -15.26 12.93
N HIS A 15 0.16 -14.59 12.40
CA HIS A 15 0.25 -14.16 11.00
C HIS A 15 0.04 -15.31 10.01
N TYR A 16 0.65 -16.48 10.27
CA TYR A 16 0.52 -17.65 9.42
C TYR A 16 -0.94 -18.13 9.34
N LYS A 17 -1.61 -18.26 10.48
CA LYS A 17 -3.02 -18.65 10.56
C LYS A 17 -3.93 -17.67 9.83
N LEU A 18 -3.65 -16.36 9.93
CA LEU A 18 -4.41 -15.35 9.19
C LEU A 18 -4.28 -15.54 7.67
N ILE A 19 -3.06 -15.75 7.16
CA ILE A 19 -2.82 -16.00 5.74
C ILE A 19 -3.53 -17.27 5.28
N GLU A 20 -3.47 -18.36 6.06
CA GLU A 20 -4.18 -19.61 5.72
C GLU A 20 -5.70 -19.40 5.66
N MET A 21 -6.27 -18.71 6.65
CA MET A 21 -7.70 -18.42 6.66
C MET A 21 -8.14 -17.56 5.47
N LEU A 22 -7.32 -16.57 5.08
CA LEU A 22 -7.56 -15.76 3.89
C LEU A 22 -7.53 -16.61 2.62
N ARG A 23 -6.50 -17.45 2.46
CA ARG A 23 -6.37 -18.37 1.31
C ARG A 23 -7.57 -19.30 1.22
N TYR A 24 -7.92 -19.94 2.32
CA TYR A 24 -9.06 -20.85 2.40
C TYR A 24 -10.38 -20.16 2.00
N LYS A 25 -10.70 -19.01 2.61
CA LYS A 25 -11.96 -18.31 2.33
C LYS A 25 -12.01 -17.72 0.92
N ALA A 26 -10.89 -17.23 0.41
CA ALA A 26 -10.80 -16.72 -0.96
C ALA A 26 -10.97 -17.84 -1.99
N GLN A 27 -10.34 -19.01 -1.76
CA GLN A 27 -10.45 -20.17 -2.64
C GLN A 27 -11.89 -20.69 -2.73
N LEU A 28 -12.66 -20.68 -1.64
CA LEU A 28 -14.10 -21.01 -1.66
C LEU A 28 -14.93 -20.09 -2.58
N ARG A 29 -14.42 -18.91 -2.91
CA ARG A 29 -15.03 -17.94 -3.83
C ARG A 29 -14.31 -17.87 -5.18
N GLY A 30 -13.39 -18.80 -5.46
CA GLY A 30 -12.59 -18.79 -6.70
C GLY A 30 -11.55 -17.68 -6.79
N ILE A 31 -11.23 -17.00 -5.68
CA ILE A 31 -10.24 -15.91 -5.63
C ILE A 31 -8.86 -16.49 -5.30
N LYS A 32 -7.87 -16.24 -6.17
CA LYS A 32 -6.48 -16.64 -5.95
C LYS A 32 -5.76 -15.64 -5.04
N VAL A 33 -5.19 -16.13 -3.94
CA VAL A 33 -4.35 -15.33 -3.03
C VAL A 33 -2.88 -15.55 -3.37
N ILE A 34 -2.16 -14.46 -3.63
CA ILE A 34 -0.72 -14.46 -3.93
C ILE A 34 0.01 -13.89 -2.72
N ILE A 35 1.00 -14.63 -2.21
CA ILE A 35 1.87 -14.17 -1.13
C ILE A 35 3.11 -13.53 -1.75
N THR A 36 3.45 -12.32 -1.31
CA THR A 36 4.64 -11.59 -1.74
C THR A 36 5.33 -10.95 -0.53
N GLU A 37 6.56 -10.47 -0.72
CA GLU A 37 7.38 -9.86 0.32
C GLU A 37 7.18 -8.33 0.43
N GLU A 38 7.30 -7.80 1.64
CA GLU A 38 6.93 -6.42 1.99
C GLU A 38 8.14 -5.45 2.07
N SER A 39 9.32 -5.82 1.56
CA SER A 39 10.53 -4.98 1.65
C SER A 39 10.30 -3.61 1.03
N TYR A 40 10.62 -2.57 1.79
CA TYR A 40 10.57 -1.17 1.36
C TYR A 40 9.20 -0.60 0.95
N THR A 41 8.10 -1.36 1.06
CA THR A 41 6.75 -0.91 0.68
C THR A 41 6.21 0.24 1.54
N SER A 42 6.68 0.34 2.79
CA SER A 42 6.31 1.41 3.73
C SER A 42 7.18 2.68 3.61
N GLN A 43 8.25 2.63 2.81
CA GLN A 43 9.21 3.73 2.66
C GLN A 43 9.12 4.39 1.28
N SER A 44 8.98 3.58 0.23
CA SER A 44 8.76 4.03 -1.16
C SER A 44 7.42 4.74 -1.32
N SER A 45 7.39 5.70 -2.24
CA SER A 45 6.19 6.43 -2.60
C SER A 45 5.50 5.76 -3.77
N CYS A 46 4.25 5.32 -3.59
CA CYS A 46 3.50 4.68 -4.67
C CYS A 46 3.14 5.66 -5.80
N LEU A 47 2.89 6.93 -5.46
CA LEU A 47 2.48 7.96 -6.41
C LEU A 47 3.67 8.55 -7.19
N ASP A 48 4.87 8.55 -6.62
CA ASP A 48 6.06 9.07 -7.28
C ASP A 48 6.75 8.02 -8.16
N GLY A 49 6.22 6.79 -8.19
CA GLY A 49 6.73 5.72 -9.04
C GLY A 49 8.03 5.11 -8.57
N ASP A 50 8.38 5.22 -7.28
CA ASP A 50 9.64 4.70 -6.73
C ASP A 50 9.86 3.21 -7.07
N ASP A 51 11.12 2.86 -7.33
CA ASP A 51 11.53 1.47 -7.51
C ASP A 51 11.38 0.68 -6.21
N LEU A 52 10.95 -0.57 -6.34
CA LEU A 52 10.71 -1.49 -5.23
C LEU A 52 11.69 -2.67 -5.31
N PRO A 53 12.94 -2.50 -4.85
CA PRO A 53 13.92 -3.58 -4.84
C PRO A 53 13.47 -4.72 -3.92
N LYS A 54 13.91 -5.93 -4.23
CA LYS A 54 13.71 -7.09 -3.35
C LYS A 54 14.62 -7.00 -2.13
N TYR A 55 14.31 -7.80 -1.12
CA TYR A 55 15.17 -7.92 0.06
C TYR A 55 16.60 -8.31 -0.35
N GLY A 56 17.59 -7.51 0.06
CA GLY A 56 19.01 -7.75 -0.23
C GLY A 56 19.56 -7.05 -1.48
N GLU A 57 18.70 -6.47 -2.32
CA GLU A 57 19.13 -5.65 -3.45
C GLU A 57 19.55 -4.24 -3.02
N LYS A 58 20.27 -3.54 -3.89
CA LYS A 58 20.78 -2.19 -3.58
C LYS A 58 19.62 -1.22 -3.41
N LYS A 59 19.48 -0.72 -2.19
CA LYS A 59 18.44 0.25 -1.84
C LYS A 59 18.63 1.57 -2.60
N THR A 60 17.58 2.05 -3.25
CA THR A 60 17.51 3.38 -3.85
C THR A 60 17.00 4.41 -2.85
N LYS A 61 17.23 5.69 -3.13
CA LYS A 61 16.69 6.79 -2.33
C LYS A 61 15.22 6.98 -2.71
N PHE A 62 14.33 6.68 -1.77
CA PHE A 62 12.89 6.91 -1.94
C PHE A 62 12.56 8.39 -1.92
N SER A 63 11.57 8.77 -2.72
CA SER A 63 11.18 10.15 -2.96
C SER A 63 10.25 10.71 -1.88
N GLY A 64 9.43 9.85 -1.27
CA GLY A 64 8.54 10.18 -0.16
C GLY A 64 9.05 9.72 1.20
N LYS A 65 8.25 10.03 2.24
CA LYS A 65 8.53 9.61 3.62
C LYS A 65 7.27 9.38 4.42
N ARG A 66 7.31 8.37 5.29
CA ARG A 66 6.31 8.18 6.35
C ARG A 66 6.53 9.25 7.42
N VAL A 67 5.50 10.01 7.77
CA VAL A 67 5.57 11.07 8.77
C VAL A 67 5.22 10.50 10.15
N THR A 68 4.09 9.82 10.24
CA THR A 68 3.60 9.18 11.47
C THR A 68 2.89 7.86 11.14
N ARG A 69 2.39 7.15 12.15
CA ARG A 69 1.53 5.98 11.92
C ARG A 69 0.24 6.45 11.23
N GLY A 70 -0.11 5.84 10.10
CA GLY A 70 -1.29 6.20 9.31
C GLY A 70 -1.06 7.33 8.30
N LEU A 71 0.07 8.06 8.35
CA LEU A 71 0.31 9.22 7.47
C LEU A 71 1.63 9.11 6.68
N TYR A 72 1.51 9.22 5.36
CA TYR A 72 2.61 9.24 4.42
C TYR A 72 2.61 10.55 3.61
N LYS A 73 3.81 11.04 3.27
CA LYS A 73 4.01 12.27 2.51
C LYS A 73 4.86 11.99 1.28
N THR A 74 4.35 12.32 0.10
CA THR A 74 5.04 12.17 -1.19
C THR A 74 6.07 13.28 -1.42
N ARG A 75 6.84 13.17 -2.51
CA ARG A 75 7.77 14.23 -2.96
C ARG A 75 7.07 15.57 -3.18
N GLU A 76 5.87 15.55 -3.76
CA GLU A 76 5.05 16.74 -4.02
C GLU A 76 4.33 17.29 -2.77
N ASN A 77 4.72 16.84 -1.58
CA ASN A 77 4.07 17.18 -0.31
C ASN A 77 2.59 16.74 -0.20
N LYS A 78 2.10 15.87 -1.08
CA LYS A 78 0.76 15.28 -0.95
C LYS A 78 0.73 14.31 0.23
N LEU A 79 -0.36 14.34 0.99
CA LEU A 79 -0.57 13.46 2.13
C LEU A 79 -1.51 12.32 1.71
N LEU A 80 -1.13 11.09 2.06
CA LEU A 80 -1.98 9.92 1.90
C LEU A 80 -1.88 9.02 3.13
N ASN A 81 -2.85 8.12 3.24
CA ASN A 81 -2.80 7.10 4.27
C ASN A 81 -1.61 6.16 4.02
N ALA A 82 -0.83 5.88 5.06
CA ALA A 82 0.38 5.06 4.96
C ALA A 82 0.09 3.59 4.58
N ASP A 83 -1.03 3.05 5.02
CA ASP A 83 -1.44 1.67 4.69
C ASP A 83 -1.94 1.59 3.25
N VAL A 84 -2.58 2.65 2.74
CA VAL A 84 -2.94 2.79 1.32
C VAL A 84 -1.67 2.83 0.45
N ASN A 85 -0.67 3.64 0.84
CA ASN A 85 0.63 3.67 0.15
C ASN A 85 1.28 2.28 0.10
N GLY A 86 1.35 1.61 1.25
CA GLY A 86 1.91 0.25 1.35
C GLY A 86 1.16 -0.77 0.50
N SER A 87 -0.17 -0.71 0.48
CA SER A 87 -1.02 -1.61 -0.32
C SER A 87 -0.77 -1.45 -1.82
N PHE A 88 -0.68 -0.21 -2.31
CA PHE A 88 -0.34 0.05 -3.72
C PHE A 88 1.05 -0.46 -4.08
N ASN A 89 2.04 -0.29 -3.20
CA ASN A 89 3.39 -0.81 -3.43
C ASN A 89 3.43 -2.35 -3.47
N ILE A 90 2.61 -3.04 -2.65
CA ILE A 90 2.44 -4.49 -2.74
C ILE A 90 1.89 -4.90 -4.11
N ILE A 91 0.88 -4.18 -4.61
CA ILE A 91 0.32 -4.44 -5.94
C ILE A 91 1.39 -4.26 -7.01
N LYS A 92 2.15 -3.14 -6.98
CA LYS A 92 3.24 -2.86 -7.93
C LYS A 92 4.32 -3.95 -7.93
N LYS A 93 4.63 -4.57 -6.78
CA LYS A 93 5.58 -5.70 -6.74
C LYS A 93 5.09 -6.94 -7.48
N VAL A 94 3.79 -7.20 -7.45
CA VAL A 94 3.20 -8.38 -8.10
C VAL A 94 2.89 -8.10 -9.57
N ILE A 95 2.49 -6.86 -9.89
CA ILE A 95 2.11 -6.39 -11.21
C ILE A 95 2.85 -5.05 -11.45
N PRO A 96 4.08 -5.08 -11.99
CA PRO A 96 4.88 -3.87 -12.21
C PRO A 96 4.16 -2.83 -13.07
N ASP A 97 3.49 -3.28 -14.13
CA ASP A 97 2.82 -2.41 -15.11
C ASP A 97 1.37 -2.09 -14.71
N VAL A 98 1.02 -2.20 -13.42
CA VAL A 98 -0.37 -2.03 -12.94
C VAL A 98 -1.01 -0.72 -13.38
N PHE A 99 -0.22 0.35 -13.47
CA PHE A 99 -0.68 1.69 -13.86
C PHE A 99 -0.56 1.96 -15.36
N ASP A 100 0.23 1.16 -16.08
CA ASP A 100 0.62 1.39 -17.47
C ASP A 100 -0.02 0.37 -18.44
N GLN A 101 -1.25 -0.08 -18.15
CA GLN A 101 -2.10 -1.05 -18.92
C GLN A 101 -2.14 -2.50 -18.39
N GLY A 102 -1.40 -2.83 -17.32
CA GLY A 102 -1.35 -4.19 -16.75
C GLY A 102 -2.67 -4.70 -16.14
N ILE A 103 -3.58 -3.80 -15.78
CA ILE A 103 -4.95 -4.13 -15.39
C ILE A 103 -5.91 -3.40 -16.34
N LYS A 104 -6.65 -4.15 -17.18
CA LYS A 104 -7.65 -3.60 -18.12
C LYS A 104 -8.78 -2.80 -17.46
N GLY A 105 -8.94 -2.95 -16.14
CA GLY A 105 -9.82 -2.15 -15.30
C GLY A 105 -9.84 -2.69 -13.88
N LEU A 106 -9.73 -1.83 -12.87
CA LEU A 106 -10.07 -2.18 -11.50
C LEU A 106 -11.60 -2.22 -11.42
N PRO A 107 -12.24 -3.38 -11.13
CA PRO A 107 -13.70 -3.52 -11.20
C PRO A 107 -14.42 -2.59 -10.20
N PHE A 108 -13.74 -2.15 -9.15
CA PHE A 108 -14.29 -1.28 -8.12
C PHE A 108 -13.24 -0.24 -7.69
N ASN A 109 -13.31 0.96 -8.26
CA ASN A 109 -12.59 2.14 -7.77
C ASN A 109 -13.58 3.09 -7.10
N PRO A 110 -13.81 2.97 -5.78
CA PRO A 110 -14.69 3.90 -5.08
C PRO A 110 -14.07 5.30 -5.11
N VAL A 111 -14.80 6.26 -5.68
CA VAL A 111 -14.40 7.67 -5.71
C VAL A 111 -15.16 8.39 -4.61
N ALA A 112 -14.44 8.98 -3.67
CA ALA A 112 -15.04 9.92 -2.73
C ALA A 112 -15.30 11.23 -3.49
N ILE A 113 -16.58 11.50 -3.78
CA ILE A 113 -17.00 12.76 -4.38
C ILE A 113 -17.33 13.71 -3.23
N ASP A 114 -16.50 14.74 -3.06
CA ASP A 114 -16.85 15.88 -2.23
C ASP A 114 -17.56 16.90 -3.13
N PRO A 115 -18.89 17.08 -2.99
CA PRO A 115 -19.64 17.99 -3.85
C PRO A 115 -19.07 19.40 -3.81
N LEU A 116 -18.59 19.86 -2.64
CA LEU A 116 -18.09 21.23 -2.42
C LEU A 116 -16.73 21.48 -3.07
N ARG A 117 -15.88 20.45 -3.21
CA ARG A 117 -14.63 20.51 -3.99
C ARG A 117 -14.82 20.31 -5.48
N THR A 118 -15.89 19.63 -5.88
CA THR A 118 -16.14 19.25 -7.29
C THR A 118 -16.81 20.38 -8.05
N THR A 119 -17.69 21.15 -7.40
CA THR A 119 -18.16 22.43 -7.92
C THR A 119 -17.15 23.53 -7.55
N LYS A 120 -16.75 24.38 -8.50
CA LYS A 120 -16.01 25.64 -8.23
C LYS A 120 -16.87 26.67 -7.47
N LEU A 121 -17.52 26.28 -6.38
CA LEU A 121 -18.32 27.15 -5.51
C LEU A 121 -17.49 27.75 -4.38
N SER A 122 -16.19 27.43 -4.28
CA SER A 122 -15.25 28.01 -3.30
C SER A 122 -14.75 29.40 -3.73
N GLY A 123 -15.68 30.31 -4.02
CA GLY A 123 -15.42 31.69 -4.41
C GLY A 123 -16.26 32.72 -3.65
N PHE A 124 -16.80 32.35 -2.49
CA PHE A 124 -17.41 33.26 -1.52
C PHE A 124 -16.56 33.33 -0.25
#